data_AF-A0A812A0W2-F1
#
_entry.id   AF-A0A812A0W2-F1
#
_cell.length_a   1.000
_cell.length_b   1.000
_cell.length_c   1.000
_cell.angle_alpha   90.00
_cell.angle_beta   90.00
_cell.angle_gamma   90.00
#
_symmetry.space_group_name_H-M   'P 1'
#
loop_
_entity.id
_entity.type
_entity.pdbx_description
1 polymer ?
#
loop_
_entity_poly.entity_id
_entity_poly.type
_entity_poly.pdbx_seq_one_letter_code
_entity_poly.pdbx_strand_id
1 'polypeptide(L)'
;MEKLNSNRWNLVKTNQNSRYYFLDKQSDLQIPDLVIDFKHYYSIPRDMLYKEIKKHYIGSINELFRECLLQRFAFYLSRIGLPKINDELCEK
;
A
#
# COMPACT_ATOMS: atom_id res chain seq x y z
N MET A 1 4.02 -5.50 -16.04
CA MET A 1 3.47 -6.57 -15.19
C MET A 1 4.68 -7.30 -14.62
N GLU A 2 4.97 -7.16 -13.32
CA GLU A 2 6.24 -7.66 -12.75
C GLU A 2 6.19 -9.16 -12.47
N LYS A 3 7.31 -9.86 -12.67
CA LYS A 3 7.42 -11.31 -12.47
C LYS A 3 7.47 -11.67 -10.98
N LEU A 4 6.55 -12.53 -10.54
CA LEU A 4 6.57 -13.22 -9.24
C LEU A 4 7.90 -13.99 -9.07
N ASN A 5 8.48 -14.00 -7.86
CA ASN A 5 9.73 -14.69 -7.49
C ASN A 5 11.08 -14.13 -8.00
N SER A 6 11.23 -12.81 -8.10
CA SER A 6 12.56 -12.19 -8.26
C SER A 6 13.05 -11.57 -6.95
N ASN A 7 14.36 -11.30 -6.81
CA ASN A 7 14.94 -10.56 -5.66
C ASN A 7 14.20 -9.25 -5.33
N ARG A 8 13.44 -8.71 -6.30
CA ARG A 8 12.59 -7.51 -6.13
C ARG A 8 11.37 -7.75 -5.25
N TRP A 9 10.89 -8.99 -5.12
CA TRP A 9 9.80 -9.33 -4.19
C TRP A 9 10.20 -9.12 -2.73
N ASN A 10 11.49 -9.33 -2.41
CA ASN A 10 12.01 -9.03 -1.08
C ASN A 10 11.86 -7.54 -0.76
N LEU A 11 12.04 -6.64 -1.74
CA LEU A 11 11.84 -5.19 -1.57
C LEU A 11 10.38 -4.83 -1.26
N VAL A 12 9.43 -5.65 -1.71
CA VAL A 12 8.00 -5.48 -1.39
C VAL A 12 7.74 -5.96 0.03
N LYS A 13 8.21 -7.16 0.40
CA LYS A 13 8.07 -7.71 1.76
C LYS A 13 8.73 -6.83 2.82
N THR A 14 9.91 -6.27 2.53
CA THR A 14 10.61 -5.35 3.44
C THR A 14 10.10 -3.91 3.38
N ASN A 15 9.00 -3.66 2.65
CA ASN A 15 8.38 -2.34 2.52
C ASN A 15 9.34 -1.25 2.00
N GLN A 16 10.38 -1.62 1.23
CA GLN A 16 11.33 -0.70 0.60
C GLN A 16 10.79 -0.11 -0.71
N ASN A 17 9.85 -0.80 -1.37
CA ASN A 17 9.17 -0.24 -2.52
C ASN A 17 8.05 0.72 -2.07
N SER A 18 8.15 2.00 -2.43
CA SER A 18 7.18 3.02 -2.05
C SER A 18 5.78 2.85 -2.65
N ARG A 19 5.64 2.07 -3.72
CA ARG A 19 4.35 1.81 -4.37
C ARG A 19 3.50 0.78 -3.60
N TYR A 20 4.17 -0.15 -2.93
CA TYR A 20 3.51 -1.28 -2.29
C TYR A 20 3.60 -1.17 -0.77
N TYR A 21 2.62 -1.78 -0.10
CA TYR A 21 2.67 -2.01 1.34
C TYR A 21 2.27 -3.45 1.63
N PHE A 22 3.17 -4.18 2.26
CA PHE A 22 2.98 -5.58 2.63
C PHE A 22 2.33 -5.68 4.00
N LEU A 23 1.27 -6.48 4.08
CA LEU A 23 0.59 -6.86 5.31
C LEU A 23 0.85 -8.35 5.56
N ASP A 24 1.46 -8.64 6.71
CA ASP A 24 1.65 -10.02 7.16
C ASP A 24 0.30 -10.73 7.34
N LYS A 25 0.28 -12.04 7.07
CA LYS A 25 -0.87 -12.89 7.36
C LYS A 25 -1.36 -12.72 8.80
N GLN A 26 -2.68 -12.76 8.97
CA GLN A 26 -3.33 -12.81 10.27
C GLN A 26 -4.14 -14.11 10.38
N SER A 27 -3.54 -15.12 11.01
CA SER A 27 -4.11 -16.47 11.12
C SER A 27 -5.45 -16.47 11.85
N ASP A 28 -5.58 -15.65 12.89
CA ASP A 28 -6.77 -15.61 13.75
C ASP A 28 -8.00 -15.11 12.98
N LEU A 29 -7.78 -14.29 11.96
CA LEU A 29 -8.81 -13.75 11.07
C LEU A 29 -8.86 -14.46 9.71
N GLN A 30 -8.08 -15.52 9.52
CA GLN A 30 -7.92 -16.25 8.24
C GLN A 30 -7.50 -15.34 7.06
N ILE A 31 -6.71 -14.31 7.35
CA ILE A 31 -6.22 -13.37 6.33
C ILE A 31 -4.85 -13.85 5.85
N PRO A 32 -4.66 -14.13 4.54
CA PRO A 32 -3.36 -14.49 3.99
C PRO A 32 -2.43 -13.27 3.94
N ASP A 33 -1.19 -13.45 3.49
CA ASP A 33 -0.32 -12.30 3.19
C ASP A 33 -0.98 -11.41 2.13
N LEU A 34 -1.13 -10.12 2.42
CA LEU A 34 -1.75 -9.16 1.51
C LEU A 34 -0.73 -8.11 1.03
N VAL A 35 -0.96 -7.57 -0.16
CA VAL A 35 -0.23 -6.43 -0.69
C VAL A 35 -1.20 -5.36 -1.11
N ILE A 36 -1.01 -4.16 -0.56
CA ILE A 36 -1.70 -2.95 -1.00
C ILE A 36 -0.87 -2.30 -2.11
N ASP A 37 -1.49 -2.03 -3.25
CA ASP A 37 -0.89 -1.29 -4.37
C ASP A 37 -1.46 0.13 -4.41
N PHE A 38 -0.64 1.12 -4.05
CA PHE A 38 -1.06 2.52 -4.02
C PHE A 38 -1.34 3.12 -5.40
N LYS A 39 -0.91 2.46 -6.48
CA LYS A 39 -1.21 2.90 -7.85
C LYS A 39 -2.68 2.64 -8.22
N HIS A 40 -3.30 1.61 -7.65
CA HIS A 40 -4.64 1.16 -8.02
C HIS A 40 -5.58 1.34 -6.83
N TYR A 41 -6.18 2.52 -6.72
CA TYR A 41 -7.26 2.78 -5.77
C TYR A 41 -8.58 2.96 -6.52
N TYR A 42 -9.65 2.45 -5.92
CA TYR A 42 -10.99 2.46 -6.50
C TYR A 42 -11.92 3.18 -5.55
N SER A 43 -12.79 4.03 -6.09
CA SER A 43 -13.89 4.64 -5.35
C SER A 43 -15.13 3.76 -5.47
N ILE A 44 -15.84 3.58 -4.36
CA ILE A 44 -17.14 2.89 -4.33
C ILE A 44 -18.22 3.82 -3.76
N PRO A 45 -19.47 3.73 -4.21
CA PRO A 45 -20.57 4.51 -3.63
C PRO A 45 -20.76 4.18 -2.14
N ARG A 46 -20.93 5.22 -1.33
CA ARG A 46 -21.08 5.12 0.14
C ARG A 46 -22.22 4.19 0.56
N ASP A 47 -23.37 4.30 -0.08
CA ASP A 47 -24.55 3.53 0.27
C ASP A 47 -24.37 2.03 -0.01
N MET A 48 -23.60 1.69 -1.05
CA MET A 48 -23.26 0.32 -1.38
C MET A 48 -22.29 -0.26 -0.33
N LEU A 49 -21.29 0.52 0.08
CA LEU A 49 -20.38 0.13 1.15
C LEU A 49 -21.12 -0.16 2.46
N TYR A 50 -22.02 0.72 2.92
CA TYR A 50 -22.72 0.48 4.20
C TYR A 50 -23.69 -0.70 4.18
N LYS A 51 -24.26 -1.02 3.02
CA LYS A 51 -25.11 -2.21 2.87
C LYS A 51 -24.31 -3.50 3.00
N GLU A 52 -23.11 -3.55 2.42
CA GLU A 52 -22.31 -4.77 2.36
C GLU A 52 -21.30 -4.91 3.50
N ILE A 53 -20.86 -3.82 4.13
CA ILE A 53 -19.85 -3.85 5.20
C ILE A 53 -20.28 -4.73 6.38
N LYS A 54 -21.56 -4.71 6.76
CA LYS A 54 -22.06 -5.52 7.88
C LYS A 54 -21.92 -7.02 7.65
N LYS A 55 -21.90 -7.47 6.39
CA LYS A 55 -21.80 -8.89 6.02
C LYS A 55 -20.35 -9.34 5.81
N HIS A 56 -19.48 -8.43 5.36
CA HIS A 56 -18.13 -8.76 4.88
C HIS A 56 -17.00 -8.14 5.71
N TYR A 57 -17.33 -7.43 6.79
CA TYR A 57 -16.32 -6.84 7.67
C TYR A 57 -15.58 -7.92 8.47
N ILE A 58 -14.25 -7.96 8.31
CA ILE A 58 -13.37 -8.91 9.01
C ILE A 58 -12.64 -8.22 10.16
N GLY A 59 -12.17 -6.98 9.95
CA GLY A 59 -11.43 -6.24 10.95
C GLY A 59 -10.90 -4.90 10.44
N SER A 60 -10.24 -4.17 11.34
CA SER A 60 -9.62 -2.87 11.06
C SER A 60 -8.17 -2.85 11.51
N ILE A 61 -7.35 -2.09 10.79
CA ILE A 61 -5.98 -1.80 11.18
C ILE A 61 -5.99 -0.85 12.39
N ASN A 62 -5.17 -1.14 13.40
CA ASN A 62 -5.02 -0.28 14.59
C ASN A 62 -4.49 1.12 14.18
N GLU A 63 -4.89 2.14 14.92
CA GLU A 63 -4.68 3.56 14.63
C GLU A 63 -3.25 3.92 14.22
N LEU A 64 -2.23 3.48 14.98
CA LEU A 64 -0.82 3.78 14.67
C LEU A 64 -0.38 3.18 13.33
N PHE A 65 -0.79 1.95 13.03
CA PHE A 65 -0.47 1.29 11.77
C PHE A 65 -1.26 1.89 10.61
N ARG A 66 -2.50 2.33 10.87
CA ARG A 66 -3.34 3.03 9.90
C ARG A 66 -2.72 4.38 9.53
N GLU A 67 -2.21 5.13 10.49
CA GLU A 67 -1.51 6.39 10.23
C GLU A 67 -0.25 6.16 9.39
N CYS A 68 0.57 5.16 9.75
CA CYS A 68 1.75 4.78 8.98
C CYS A 68 1.40 4.42 7.52
N LEU A 69 0.31 3.67 7.31
CA LEU A 69 -0.19 3.33 5.98
C LEU A 69 -0.63 4.56 5.20
N LEU A 70 -1.40 5.46 5.83
CA LEU A 70 -1.90 6.69 5.21
C LEU A 70 -0.75 7.64 4.85
N GLN A 71 0.25 7.79 5.72
CA GLN A 71 1.44 8.58 5.45
C GLN A 71 2.18 8.06 4.20
N ARG A 72 2.35 6.74 4.07
CA ARG A 72 2.97 6.13 2.88
C ARG A 72 2.14 6.34 1.62
N PHE A 73 0.82 6.19 1.71
CA PHE A 73 -0.09 6.42 0.60
C PHE A 73 -0.03 7.88 0.11
N ALA A 74 -0.14 8.84 1.04
CA ALA A 74 -0.02 10.26 0.73
C ALA A 74 1.34 10.59 0.11
N PHE A 75 2.42 10.05 0.68
CA PHE A 75 3.77 10.22 0.13
C PHE A 75 3.97 9.59 -1.25
N TYR A 76 3.25 8.52 -1.58
CA TYR A 76 3.28 7.94 -2.93
C TYR A 76 2.57 8.86 -3.93
N LEU A 77 1.37 9.35 -3.59
CA LEU A 77 0.60 10.23 -4.47
C LEU A 77 1.22 11.61 -4.64
N SER A 78 1.88 12.14 -3.61
CA SER A 78 2.54 13.45 -3.66
C SER A 78 3.78 13.47 -4.55
N ARG A 79 4.23 12.34 -5.09
CA ARG A 79 5.38 12.27 -6.01
C ARG A 79 5.08 12.78 -7.42
N ILE A 80 3.84 13.17 -7.70
CA ILE A 80 3.47 13.84 -8.95
C ILE A 80 4.01 15.27 -8.90
N GLY A 81 4.95 15.59 -9.79
CA GLY A 81 5.54 16.94 -9.89
C GLY A 81 6.83 17.14 -9.11
N LEU A 82 7.45 16.09 -8.56
CA LEU A 82 8.81 16.21 -8.05
C LEU A 82 9.79 16.50 -9.20
N PRO A 83 10.78 17.37 -9.00
CA PRO A 83 11.80 17.62 -10.00
C PRO A 83 12.48 16.29 -10.35
N LYS A 84 12.73 16.07 -11.64
CA LYS A 84 13.64 14.99 -12.05
C LYS A 84 14.98 15.31 -11.41
N ILE A 85 15.47 14.41 -10.56
CA ILE A 85 16.85 14.47 -10.11
C ILE A 85 17.66 14.21 -11.37
N ASN A 86 18.21 15.27 -11.96
CA ASN A 86 19.28 15.14 -12.93
C ASN A 86 20.50 14.76 -12.11
N ASP A 87 20.99 13.53 -12.27
CA ASP A 87 22.12 12.99 -11.50
C ASP A 87 23.39 13.86 -11.61
N GLU A 88 23.45 14.76 -12.60
CA GLU A 88 24.53 15.74 -12.81
C GLU A 88 24.63 16.85 -11.74
N LEU A 89 23.61 17.05 -10.88
CA LEU A 89 23.59 18.19 -9.93
C LEU A 89 23.97 17.81 -8.48
N CYS A 90 24.14 16.53 -8.16
CA CYS A 90 24.48 16.07 -6.80
C CYS A 90 25.97 15.74 -6.58
N GLU A 91 26.83 15.88 -7.58
CA GLU A 91 28.28 15.90 -7.38
C GLU A 91 28.76 17.33 -7.04
N LYS A 92 28.54 17.76 -5.80
CA LYS A 92 29.29 18.86 -5.17
C LYS A 92 29.55 18.60 -3.71
#